data_AF-A0A7U9SND2-F1
#
_entry.id   AF-A0A7U9SND2-F1
#
_cell.length_a   1.000
_cell.length_b   1.000
_cell.length_c   1.000
_cell.angle_alpha   90.00
_cell.angle_beta   90.00
_cell.angle_gamma   90.00
#
_symmetry.space_group_name_H-M   'P 1'
#
loop_
_entity.id
_entity.type
_entity.pdbx_description
1 polymer ?
#
loop_
_entity_poly.entity_id
_entity_poly.type
_entity_poly.pdbx_seq_one_letter_code
_entity_poly.pdbx_strand_id
1 'polypeptide(L)'
;MNTKTMEGLVGARTNMNLLDTPMRVYKEARRKGNTATMERAMGYAGEFSGKAEEYKAEADKGMEEDAKEAREKATLQSEEAVRKRREEREKLEERMEENRNADSRTDTQETRACLLEISEEGKVLWKGSIGSGSTSPGEIKADAVREPVAYTKTGKTVPAEGEASISVSI
;
A
#
# COMPACT_ATOMS: atom_id res chain seq x y z
N MET A 1 16.98 19.15 -8.96
CA MET A 1 18.12 18.34 -9.40
C MET A 1 19.36 19.02 -8.88
N ASN A 2 20.16 18.30 -8.11
CA ASN A 2 21.39 18.77 -7.49
C ASN A 2 22.38 19.24 -8.57
N THR A 3 23.12 20.31 -8.28
CA THR A 3 24.12 20.87 -9.18
C THR A 3 25.24 19.87 -9.47
N LYS A 4 25.65 19.09 -8.47
CA LYS A 4 26.67 18.02 -8.59
C LYS A 4 26.23 16.94 -9.57
N THR A 5 24.94 16.58 -9.58
CA THR A 5 24.38 15.61 -10.53
C THR A 5 24.51 16.10 -11.96
N MET A 6 24.19 17.37 -12.21
CA MET A 6 24.29 17.94 -13.55
C MET A 6 25.74 18.04 -14.01
N GLU A 7 26.63 18.55 -13.16
CA GLU A 7 28.05 18.71 -13.48
C GLU A 7 28.72 17.36 -13.73
N GLY A 8 28.48 16.38 -12.85
CA GLY A 8 29.04 15.03 -13.00
C GLY A 8 28.55 14.32 -14.26
N LEU A 9 27.27 14.44 -14.63
CA LEU A 9 26.75 13.85 -15.87
C LEU A 9 27.38 14.48 -17.12
N VAL A 10 27.52 15.81 -17.12
CA VAL A 10 28.12 16.54 -18.25
C VAL A 10 29.62 16.23 -18.34
N GLY A 11 30.34 16.27 -17.22
CA GLY A 11 31.76 15.96 -17.12
C GLY A 11 32.09 14.52 -17.52
N ALA A 12 31.27 13.55 -17.09
CA ALA A 12 31.44 12.16 -17.50
C ALA A 12 31.25 12.01 -19.01
N ARG A 13 30.20 12.62 -19.57
CA ARG A 13 29.90 12.53 -21.01
C ARG A 13 31.00 13.15 -21.87
N THR A 14 31.52 14.32 -21.50
CA THR A 14 32.58 14.98 -22.28
C THR A 14 33.86 14.17 -22.27
N ASN A 15 34.27 13.64 -21.11
CA ASN A 15 35.46 12.78 -21.01
C ASN A 15 35.30 11.45 -21.74
N MET A 16 34.10 10.86 -21.73
CA MET A 16 33.82 9.64 -22.49
C MET A 16 33.94 9.88 -24.01
N ASN A 17 33.45 11.02 -24.50
CA ASN A 17 33.61 11.39 -25.91
C ASN A 17 35.08 11.65 -26.28
N LEU A 18 35.87 12.18 -25.34
CA LEU A 18 37.30 12.43 -25.56
C LEU A 18 38.11 11.13 -25.73
N LEU A 19 37.60 9.97 -25.30
CA LEU A 19 38.23 8.66 -25.52
C LEU A 19 38.31 8.26 -27.00
N ASP A 20 37.43 8.77 -27.86
CA ASP A 20 37.41 8.39 -29.27
C ASP A 20 38.70 8.77 -30.00
N THR A 21 39.29 9.91 -29.62
CA THR A 21 40.52 10.43 -30.23
C THR A 21 41.73 9.53 -29.96
N PRO A 22 42.13 9.23 -28.71
CA PRO A 22 43.23 8.32 -28.43
C PRO A 22 42.95 6.91 -28.98
N MET A 23 41.70 6.44 -28.96
CA MET A 23 41.35 5.13 -29.54
C MET A 23 41.57 5.09 -31.06
N ARG A 24 41.33 6.19 -31.78
CA ARG A 24 41.62 6.29 -33.22
C ARG A 24 43.12 6.28 -33.48
N VAL A 25 43.88 7.07 -32.71
CA VAL A 25 45.35 7.12 -32.81
C VAL A 25 45.96 5.76 -32.51
N TYR A 26 45.47 5.05 -31.49
CA TYR A 26 45.92 3.69 -31.15
C TYR A 26 45.72 2.72 -32.33
N LYS A 27 44.54 2.76 -32.98
CA LYS A 27 44.25 1.90 -34.14
C LYS A 27 45.18 2.20 -35.31
N GLU A 28 45.49 3.46 -35.58
CA GLU A 28 46.44 3.86 -36.62
C GLU A 28 47.88 3.43 -36.28
N ALA A 29 48.30 3.64 -35.03
CA ALA A 29 49.61 3.23 -34.53
C ALA A 29 49.80 1.71 -34.59
N ARG A 30 48.77 0.94 -34.24
CA ARG A 30 48.76 -0.53 -34.33
C ARG A 30 48.97 -1.02 -35.77
N ARG A 31 48.36 -0.36 -36.77
CA ARG A 31 48.56 -0.70 -38.19
C ARG A 31 50.00 -0.44 -38.66
N LYS A 32 50.66 0.58 -38.09
CA LYS A 32 52.04 0.94 -38.41
C LYS A 32 53.07 0.17 -37.56
N GLY A 33 52.64 -0.61 -36.59
CA GLY A 33 53.52 -1.31 -35.64
C GLY A 33 54.26 -0.38 -34.67
N ASN A 34 53.80 0.87 -34.48
CA ASN A 34 54.47 1.83 -33.61
C ASN A 34 53.95 1.69 -32.17
N THR A 35 54.63 0.85 -31.39
CA THR A 35 54.29 0.55 -29.98
C THR A 35 54.38 1.78 -29.08
N ALA A 36 55.35 2.66 -29.26
CA ALA A 36 55.50 3.87 -28.45
C ALA A 36 54.28 4.80 -28.57
N THR A 37 53.75 4.98 -29.78
CA THR A 37 52.52 5.76 -29.98
C THR A 37 51.26 5.05 -29.47
N MET A 38 51.25 3.71 -29.45
CA MET A 38 50.15 2.94 -28.88
C MET A 38 50.07 3.14 -27.37
N GLU A 39 51.19 3.00 -26.66
CA GLU A 39 51.26 3.18 -25.20
C GLU A 39 50.85 4.60 -24.81
N ARG A 40 51.37 5.61 -25.52
CA ARG A 40 51.01 7.00 -25.25
C ARG A 40 49.51 7.25 -25.47
N ALA A 41 48.93 6.70 -26.53
CA ALA A 41 47.49 6.83 -26.78
C ALA A 41 46.65 6.15 -25.70
N MET A 42 47.06 4.96 -25.23
CA MET A 42 46.39 4.29 -24.11
C MET A 42 46.54 5.07 -22.80
N GLY A 43 47.68 5.73 -22.55
CA GLY A 43 47.86 6.62 -21.41
C GLY A 43 46.81 7.72 -21.37
N TYR A 44 46.63 8.45 -22.47
CA TYR A 44 45.59 9.48 -22.58
C TYR A 44 44.18 8.90 -22.43
N ALA A 45 43.91 7.73 -23.00
CA ALA A 45 42.62 7.07 -22.80
C ALA A 45 42.37 6.75 -21.32
N GLY A 46 43.38 6.27 -20.60
CA GLY A 46 43.29 6.03 -19.16
C GLY A 46 42.99 7.28 -18.34
N GLU A 47 43.61 8.41 -18.69
CA GLU A 47 43.34 9.70 -18.03
C GLU A 47 41.90 10.18 -18.23
N PHE A 48 41.38 10.08 -19.46
CA PHE A 48 40.00 10.47 -19.75
C PHE A 48 38.99 9.49 -19.12
N SER A 49 39.27 8.19 -19.11
CA SER A 49 38.39 7.23 -18.46
C SER A 49 38.36 7.43 -16.96
N GLY A 50 39.51 7.68 -16.32
CA GLY A 50 39.59 7.97 -14.89
C GLY A 50 38.78 9.21 -14.52
N LYS A 51 38.95 10.31 -15.26
CA LYS A 51 38.15 11.53 -15.04
C LYS A 51 36.66 11.29 -15.27
N ALA A 52 36.28 10.49 -16.28
CA ALA A 52 34.89 10.16 -16.51
C ALA A 52 34.28 9.40 -15.32
N GLU A 53 35.04 8.49 -14.71
CA GLU A 53 34.62 7.77 -13.50
C GLU A 53 34.50 8.68 -12.28
N GLU A 54 35.42 9.62 -12.09
CA GLU A 54 35.36 10.62 -11.02
C GLU A 54 34.09 11.47 -11.13
N TYR A 55 33.79 11.99 -12.32
CA TYR A 55 32.57 12.77 -12.56
C TYR A 55 31.30 11.93 -12.41
N LYS A 56 31.34 10.65 -12.78
CA LYS A 56 30.23 9.74 -12.53
C LYS A 56 29.99 9.57 -11.02
N ALA A 57 31.04 9.38 -10.23
CA ALA A 57 30.93 9.27 -8.78
C ALA A 57 30.38 10.57 -8.14
N GLU A 58 30.74 11.74 -8.67
CA GLU A 58 30.16 13.02 -8.24
C GLU A 58 28.68 13.15 -8.61
N ALA A 59 28.28 12.68 -9.79
CA ALA A 59 26.89 12.64 -10.18
C ALA A 59 26.06 11.72 -9.28
N ASP A 60 26.60 10.54 -8.96
CA ASP A 60 25.97 9.55 -8.09
C ASP A 60 25.75 10.12 -6.67
N LYS A 61 26.74 10.83 -6.12
CA LYS A 61 26.60 11.54 -4.84
C LYS A 61 25.49 12.59 -4.87
N GLY A 62 25.44 13.41 -5.92
CA GLY A 62 24.39 14.41 -6.08
C GLY A 62 22.99 13.78 -6.18
N MET A 63 22.89 12.63 -6.86
CA MET A 63 21.62 11.91 -7.00
C MET A 63 21.18 11.29 -5.68
N GLU A 64 22.11 10.79 -4.86
CA GLU A 64 21.80 10.30 -3.52
C GLU A 64 21.28 11.42 -2.61
N GLU A 65 21.87 12.62 -2.67
CA GLU A 65 21.41 13.80 -1.95
C GLU A 65 19.98 14.20 -2.38
N ASP A 66 19.72 14.28 -3.68
CA ASP A 66 18.37 14.55 -4.22
C ASP A 66 17.35 13.50 -3.76
N ALA A 67 17.74 12.22 -3.74
CA ALA A 67 16.87 11.13 -3.33
C ALA A 67 16.53 11.19 -1.83
N LYS A 68 17.49 11.59 -0.98
CA LYS A 68 17.25 11.80 0.45
C LYS A 68 16.28 12.96 0.68
N GLU A 69 16.50 14.10 0.04
CA GLU A 69 15.61 15.25 0.16
C GLU A 69 14.18 14.93 -0.32
N ALA A 70 14.05 14.18 -1.41
CA ALA A 70 12.75 13.73 -1.89
C ALA A 70 12.04 12.80 -0.90
N ARG A 71 12.78 11.88 -0.25
CA ARG A 71 12.23 11.00 0.80
C ARG A 71 11.77 11.79 2.01
N GLU A 72 12.55 12.75 2.48
CA GLU A 72 12.20 13.61 3.61
C GLU A 72 10.93 14.44 3.32
N LYS A 73 10.83 15.02 2.12
CA LYS A 73 9.61 15.73 1.71
C LYS A 73 8.40 14.80 1.66
N ALA A 74 8.57 13.57 1.17
CA ALA A 74 7.49 12.59 1.13
C ALA A 74 7.04 12.15 2.54
N THR A 75 7.98 11.94 3.47
CA THR A 75 7.63 11.60 4.85
C THR A 75 6.88 12.74 5.53
N LEU A 76 7.34 13.99 5.37
CA LEU A 76 6.64 15.17 5.92
C LEU A 76 5.22 15.29 5.37
N GLN A 77 5.04 15.13 4.06
CA GLN A 77 3.70 15.15 3.45
C GLN A 77 2.81 14.01 3.96
N SER A 78 3.38 12.82 4.18
CA SER A 78 2.65 11.69 4.75
C SER A 78 2.24 11.94 6.19
N GLU A 79 3.10 12.55 7.01
CA GLU A 79 2.82 12.90 8.39
C GLU A 79 1.75 13.99 8.48
N GLU A 80 1.83 15.03 7.65
CA GLU A 80 0.80 16.05 7.56
C GLU A 80 -0.56 15.47 7.15
N ALA A 81 -0.58 14.54 6.19
CA ALA A 81 -1.81 13.87 5.78
C ALA A 81 -2.40 13.00 6.90
N VAL A 82 -1.56 12.25 7.62
CA VAL A 82 -1.99 11.46 8.79
C VAL A 82 -2.51 12.37 9.90
N ARG A 83 -1.84 13.48 10.17
CA ARG A 83 -2.26 14.45 11.19
C ARG A 83 -3.61 15.07 10.85
N LYS A 84 -3.80 15.55 9.61
CA LYS A 84 -5.11 16.06 9.16
C LYS A 84 -6.21 15.02 9.31
N ARG A 85 -5.93 13.76 8.95
CA ARG A 85 -6.88 12.66 9.12
C ARG A 85 -7.20 12.37 10.59
N ARG A 86 -6.24 12.51 11.51
CA ARG A 86 -6.49 12.38 12.96
C ARG A 86 -7.37 13.51 13.47
N GLU A 87 -7.06 14.75 13.10
CA GLU A 87 -7.86 15.93 13.47
C GLU A 87 -9.31 15.83 12.95
N GLU A 88 -9.52 15.30 11.74
CA GLU A 88 -10.86 15.03 11.19
C GLU A 88 -11.62 13.95 11.98
N ARG A 89 -10.93 12.88 12.39
CA ARG A 89 -11.54 11.81 13.20
C ARG A 89 -11.93 12.30 14.58
N GLU A 90 -11.08 13.10 15.22
CA GLU A 90 -11.34 13.71 16.52
C GLU A 90 -12.58 14.62 16.46
N LYS A 91 -12.66 15.52 15.47
CA LYS A 91 -13.85 16.37 15.27
C LYS A 91 -15.13 15.57 15.02
N LEU A 92 -15.02 14.44 14.31
CA LEU A 92 -16.17 13.58 14.04
C LEU A 92 -16.59 12.81 15.31
N GLU A 93 -15.62 12.38 16.12
CA GLU A 93 -15.86 11.74 17.41
C GLU A 93 -16.50 12.72 18.40
N GLU A 94 -16.01 13.96 18.52
CA GLU A 94 -16.63 15.02 19.32
C GLU A 94 -18.10 15.24 18.92
N ARG A 95 -18.41 15.32 17.61
CA ARG A 95 -19.80 15.44 17.14
C ARG A 95 -20.67 14.22 17.48
N MET A 96 -20.11 13.01 17.43
CA MET A 96 -20.86 11.81 17.81
C MET A 96 -21.07 11.72 19.32
N GLU A 97 -20.08 12.12 20.12
CA GLU A 97 -20.19 12.19 21.58
C GLU A 97 -21.23 13.25 21.99
N GLU A 98 -21.23 14.42 21.35
CA GLU A 98 -22.26 15.45 21.52
C GLU A 98 -23.66 14.91 21.18
N ASN A 99 -23.80 14.17 20.08
CA ASN A 99 -25.08 13.58 19.69
C ASN A 99 -25.55 12.51 20.71
N ARG A 100 -24.66 11.64 21.20
CA ARG A 100 -25.00 10.67 22.26
C ARG A 100 -25.40 11.35 23.58
N ASN A 101 -24.79 12.48 23.91
CA ASN A 101 -25.16 13.28 25.08
C ASN A 101 -26.53 13.96 24.90
N ALA A 102 -26.95 14.26 23.66
CA ALA A 102 -28.29 14.75 23.36
C ALA A 102 -29.34 13.62 23.44
N ASP A 103 -29.04 12.45 22.86
CA ASP A 103 -29.93 11.27 22.87
C ASP A 103 -30.14 10.71 24.29
N SER A 104 -29.11 10.68 25.13
CA SER A 104 -29.25 10.25 26.54
C SER A 104 -30.11 11.19 27.39
N ARG A 105 -30.22 12.48 27.01
CA ARG A 105 -31.12 13.46 27.64
C ARG A 105 -32.58 13.25 27.24
N THR A 106 -32.86 12.74 26.04
CA THR A 106 -34.22 12.39 25.60
C THR A 106 -34.64 11.00 26.08
N ASP A 107 -33.72 10.03 26.11
CA ASP A 107 -33.99 8.67 26.58
C ASP A 107 -34.34 8.59 28.06
N THR A 108 -33.83 9.49 28.92
CA THR A 108 -34.25 9.53 30.33
C THR A 108 -35.69 10.01 30.52
N GLN A 109 -36.25 10.72 29.53
CA GLN A 109 -37.64 11.18 29.56
C GLN A 109 -38.60 10.15 28.97
N GLU A 110 -38.20 9.41 27.93
CA GLU A 110 -39.01 8.35 27.30
C GLU A 110 -38.99 7.01 28.05
N THR A 111 -37.88 6.65 28.71
CA THR A 111 -37.82 5.40 29.52
C THR A 111 -38.74 5.40 30.74
N ARG A 112 -39.19 6.57 31.21
CA ARG A 112 -40.20 6.67 32.28
C ARG A 112 -41.62 6.36 31.80
N ALA A 113 -41.87 6.37 30.49
CA ALA A 113 -43.16 6.05 29.87
C ALA A 113 -43.28 4.57 29.45
N CYS A 114 -42.15 3.85 29.31
CA CYS A 114 -42.11 2.48 28.80
C CYS A 114 -41.91 1.40 29.89
N LEU A 115 -42.58 1.54 31.05
CA LEU A 115 -42.78 0.37 31.93
C LEU A 115 -43.90 -0.48 31.34
N LEU A 116 -43.53 -1.37 30.42
CA LEU A 116 -44.41 -2.44 29.91
C LEU A 116 -44.66 -3.45 31.03
N GLU A 117 -45.82 -3.35 31.68
CA GLU A 117 -46.33 -4.39 32.58
C GLU A 117 -46.64 -5.65 31.76
N ILE A 118 -45.80 -6.67 31.90
CA ILE A 118 -46.07 -7.99 31.34
C ILE A 118 -47.29 -8.56 32.06
N SER A 119 -48.41 -8.72 31.34
CA SER A 119 -49.63 -9.37 31.83
C SER A 119 -49.33 -10.76 32.40
N GLU A 120 -50.02 -11.15 33.48
CA GLU A 120 -49.76 -12.41 34.21
C GLU A 120 -49.76 -13.65 33.31
N GLU A 121 -50.57 -13.65 32.25
CA GLU A 121 -50.66 -14.74 31.27
C GLU A 121 -49.34 -14.97 30.50
N GLY A 122 -48.59 -13.89 30.21
CA GLY A 122 -47.31 -13.97 29.50
C GLY A 122 -46.17 -14.57 30.33
N LYS A 123 -46.24 -14.45 31.67
CA LYS A 123 -45.24 -15.04 32.59
C LYS A 123 -45.34 -16.57 32.62
N VAL A 124 -46.54 -17.13 32.45
CA VAL A 124 -46.76 -18.58 32.49
C VAL A 124 -46.19 -19.27 31.26
N LEU A 125 -46.36 -18.66 30.07
CA LEU A 125 -45.87 -19.22 28.82
C LEU A 125 -44.33 -19.26 28.76
N TRP A 126 -43.66 -18.28 29.38
CA TRP A 126 -42.20 -18.20 29.38
C TRP A 126 -41.54 -19.32 30.21
N LYS A 127 -42.24 -19.86 31.22
CA LYS A 127 -41.71 -20.92 32.08
C LYS A 127 -41.77 -22.32 31.46
N GLY A 128 -42.57 -22.51 30.40
CA GLY A 128 -42.75 -23.80 29.73
C GLY A 128 -41.61 -24.21 28.78
N SER A 129 -40.72 -23.27 28.39
CA SER A 129 -39.70 -23.53 27.37
C SER A 129 -38.29 -23.81 27.93
N ILE A 130 -38.13 -23.87 29.26
CA ILE A 130 -36.81 -24.00 29.92
C ILE A 130 -36.79 -25.25 30.84
N GLY A 131 -37.22 -26.41 30.35
CA GLY A 131 -37.23 -27.60 31.20
C GLY A 131 -37.42 -28.93 30.49
N SER A 132 -36.42 -29.41 29.74
CA SER A 132 -36.05 -30.83 29.73
C SER A 132 -34.72 -31.01 28.98
N GLY A 133 -33.67 -31.43 29.70
CA GLY A 133 -32.33 -31.61 29.16
C GLY A 133 -32.05 -33.02 28.63
N SER A 134 -31.11 -33.06 27.68
CA SER A 134 -30.18 -34.16 27.31
C SER A 134 -30.70 -35.51 26.77
N THR A 135 -30.28 -35.76 25.52
CA THR A 135 -29.77 -37.01 24.89
C THR A 135 -30.64 -37.69 23.81
N SER A 136 -30.15 -37.58 22.56
CA SER A 136 -30.46 -38.31 21.30
C SER A 136 -30.58 -39.85 21.48
N PRO A 137 -31.16 -40.65 20.54
CA PRO A 137 -31.19 -40.51 19.07
C PRO A 137 -32.46 -40.97 18.32
N GLY A 138 -32.59 -40.63 17.02
CA GLY A 138 -33.36 -41.45 16.05
C GLY A 138 -34.47 -40.75 15.24
N GLU A 139 -34.17 -40.53 13.96
CA GLU A 139 -35.03 -40.58 12.76
C GLU A 139 -36.52 -40.18 12.84
N ILE A 140 -36.90 -39.02 12.27
CA ILE A 140 -38.04 -38.90 11.34
C ILE A 140 -37.77 -37.78 10.29
N LYS A 141 -37.39 -38.22 9.09
CA LYS A 141 -37.80 -37.80 7.72
C LYS A 141 -38.12 -36.32 7.40
N ALA A 142 -37.39 -35.85 6.38
CA ALA A 142 -37.53 -34.69 5.50
C ALA A 142 -38.92 -34.03 5.36
N ASP A 143 -38.96 -32.68 5.30
CA ASP A 143 -38.99 -31.95 4.03
C ASP A 143 -38.78 -30.43 4.21
N ALA A 144 -38.35 -29.75 3.15
CA ALA A 144 -38.06 -28.31 2.98
C ALA A 144 -36.74 -27.77 3.56
N VAL A 145 -35.63 -28.28 3.05
CA VAL A 145 -34.38 -27.49 2.93
C VAL A 145 -34.69 -26.31 2.01
N ARG A 146 -34.79 -25.08 2.54
CA ARG A 146 -34.91 -23.89 1.70
C ARG A 146 -33.53 -23.25 1.55
N GLU A 147 -32.94 -23.41 0.38
CA GLU A 147 -31.65 -22.80 0.04
C GLU A 147 -31.74 -21.26 0.04
N PRO A 148 -30.67 -20.55 0.45
CA PRO A 148 -30.65 -19.10 0.43
C PRO A 148 -30.63 -18.57 -1.02
N VAL A 149 -31.67 -17.81 -1.39
CA VAL A 149 -31.82 -17.21 -2.73
C VAL A 149 -31.21 -15.80 -2.76
N ALA A 150 -30.31 -15.55 -3.71
CA ALA A 150 -29.72 -14.23 -3.94
C ALA A 150 -30.51 -13.42 -5.00
N TYR A 151 -30.68 -12.12 -4.75
CA TYR A 151 -31.39 -11.19 -5.63
C TYR A 151 -30.44 -10.15 -6.23
N THR A 152 -30.65 -9.84 -7.50
CA THR A 152 -29.96 -8.75 -8.20
C THR A 152 -30.64 -7.41 -7.94
N LYS A 153 -29.94 -6.28 -8.19
CA LYS A 153 -30.47 -4.91 -7.95
C LYS A 153 -31.76 -4.59 -8.72
N THR A 154 -32.14 -5.39 -9.71
CA THR A 154 -33.38 -5.30 -10.49
C THR A 154 -34.47 -6.30 -10.04
N GLY A 155 -34.26 -7.00 -8.92
CA GLY A 155 -35.26 -7.88 -8.31
C GLY A 155 -35.38 -9.28 -8.93
N LYS A 156 -34.45 -9.67 -9.82
CA LYS A 156 -34.46 -11.00 -10.45
C LYS A 156 -33.63 -11.98 -9.62
N THR A 157 -34.19 -13.17 -9.37
CA THR A 157 -33.53 -14.29 -8.65
C THR A 157 -32.47 -14.93 -9.54
N VAL A 158 -31.28 -15.17 -9.00
CA VAL A 158 -30.22 -15.91 -9.68
C VAL A 158 -30.02 -17.24 -8.93
N PRO A 159 -30.14 -18.40 -9.60
CA PRO A 159 -29.81 -19.67 -8.98
C PRO A 159 -28.31 -19.72 -8.65
N ALA A 160 -27.97 -20.17 -7.44
CA ALA A 160 -26.59 -20.29 -6.99
C ALA A 160 -25.93 -21.48 -7.71
N GLU A 161 -25.21 -21.21 -8.80
CA GLU A 161 -24.39 -22.22 -9.48
C GLU A 161 -23.00 -22.28 -8.84
N GLY A 162 -22.63 -23.48 -8.36
CA GLY A 162 -21.27 -24.00 -8.45
C GLY A 162 -20.34 -23.73 -7.28
N GLU A 163 -20.14 -24.76 -6.45
CA GLU A 163 -19.11 -24.85 -5.42
C GLU A 163 -17.70 -24.62 -6.00
N ALA A 164 -17.02 -23.57 -5.58
CA ALA A 164 -15.60 -23.39 -5.85
C ALA A 164 -14.79 -24.21 -4.85
N SER A 165 -14.30 -25.38 -5.25
CA SER A 165 -13.36 -26.18 -4.45
C SER A 165 -12.02 -25.45 -4.37
N ILE A 166 -11.70 -24.83 -3.22
CA ILE A 166 -10.38 -24.28 -2.93
C ILE A 166 -9.58 -25.37 -2.19
N SER A 167 -8.66 -26.03 -2.89
CA SER A 167 -7.70 -26.95 -2.28
C SER A 167 -6.54 -26.16 -1.66
N VAL A 168 -6.36 -26.25 -0.34
CA VAL A 168 -5.17 -25.77 0.36
C VAL A 168 -4.33 -26.99 0.76
N SER A 169 -3.11 -27.11 0.24
CA SER A 169 -2.13 -28.11 0.66
C SER A 169 -1.34 -27.58 1.86
N ILE A 170 -1.20 -28.39 2.91
CA ILE A 170 -0.32 -28.15 4.08
C ILE A 170 1.08 -28.66 3.77
#